data_AF-A0A353P0C3-F1
#
_entry.id   AF-A0A353P0C3-F1
#
_cell.length_a   1.000
_cell.length_b   1.000
_cell.length_c   1.000
_cell.angle_alpha   90.00
_cell.angle_beta   90.00
_cell.angle_gamma   90.00
#
_symmetry.space_group_name_H-M   'P 1'
#
loop_
_entity.id
_entity.type
_entity.pdbx_description
1 polymer ?
#
loop_
_entity_poly.entity_id
_entity_poly.type
_entity_poly.pdbx_seq_one_letter_code
_entity_poly.pdbx_strand_id
1 'polypeptide(L)'
;MGKTTEKDGKKAGAKRDKETVEFVKSLSAEHKMLIVLKKQLYGGKWEPMYQDLKNRLTGQPYIFKLASRINEDIERIDQMRQFEKQKNIDLCDYIDSIE
;
A
#
# COMPACT_ATOMS: atom_id res chain seq x y z
N MET A 1 14.57 6.19 -42.76
CA MET A 1 14.45 7.21 -41.69
C MET A 1 14.06 6.50 -40.39
N GLY A 2 14.83 6.72 -39.32
CA GLY A 2 14.79 5.94 -38.08
C GLY A 2 13.47 6.02 -37.31
N LYS A 3 13.13 4.89 -36.69
CA LYS A 3 12.06 4.73 -35.70
C LYS A 3 12.45 5.50 -34.43
N THR A 4 11.59 6.38 -33.95
CA THR A 4 11.75 7.02 -32.64
C THR A 4 10.40 7.00 -31.91
N THR A 5 10.17 5.96 -31.10
CA THR A 5 9.04 5.89 -30.16
C THR A 5 9.48 5.59 -28.72
N GLU A 6 10.78 5.58 -28.42
CA GLU A 6 11.29 5.09 -27.11
C GLU A 6 11.38 6.14 -25.99
N LYS A 7 11.17 7.44 -26.28
CA LYS A 7 11.37 8.52 -25.27
C LYS A 7 10.19 8.73 -24.31
N ASP A 8 8.97 8.34 -24.66
CA ASP A 8 7.76 8.63 -23.88
C ASP A 8 7.61 7.72 -22.65
N GLY A 9 7.90 6.42 -22.80
CA GLY A 9 7.75 5.44 -21.71
C GLY A 9 8.69 5.69 -20.53
N LYS A 10 9.92 6.15 -20.79
CA LYS A 10 10.94 6.39 -19.73
C LYS A 10 10.60 7.62 -18.88
N LYS A 11 10.05 8.69 -19.48
CA LYS A 11 9.60 9.87 -18.74
C LYS A 11 8.34 9.58 -17.91
N ALA A 12 7.42 8.79 -18.44
CA ALA A 12 6.20 8.39 -17.72
C ALA A 12 6.49 7.46 -16.53
N GLY A 13 7.51 6.58 -16.63
CA GLY A 13 8.00 5.79 -15.49
C GLY A 13 8.56 6.67 -14.37
N ALA A 14 9.55 7.50 -14.68
CA ALA A 14 10.19 8.37 -13.68
C ALA A 14 9.22 9.34 -12.99
N LYS A 15 8.18 9.81 -13.70
CA LYS A 15 7.13 10.65 -13.11
C LYS A 15 6.26 9.86 -12.12
N ARG A 16 5.85 8.64 -12.47
CA ARG A 16 5.05 7.76 -11.58
C ARG A 16 5.81 7.40 -10.31
N ASP A 17 7.10 7.07 -10.43
CA ASP A 17 7.98 6.85 -9.29
C ASP A 17 8.02 8.07 -8.37
N LYS A 18 8.22 9.26 -8.93
CA LYS A 18 8.25 10.50 -8.14
C LYS A 18 6.93 10.75 -7.41
N GLU A 19 5.79 10.62 -8.10
CA GLU A 19 4.47 10.77 -7.47
C GLU A 19 4.24 9.74 -6.34
N THR A 20 4.71 8.51 -6.54
CA THR A 20 4.60 7.44 -5.53
C THR A 20 5.46 7.72 -4.31
N VAL A 21 6.70 8.14 -4.52
CA VAL A 21 7.62 8.51 -3.44
C VAL A 21 7.06 9.67 -2.61
N GLU A 22 6.49 10.69 -3.25
CA GLU A 22 5.86 11.81 -2.55
C GLU A 22 4.61 11.38 -1.78
N PHE A 23 3.79 10.50 -2.35
CA PHE A 23 2.66 9.90 -1.65
C PHE A 23 3.13 9.12 -0.40
N VAL A 24 4.11 8.24 -0.55
CA VAL A 24 4.70 7.46 0.55
C VAL A 24 5.27 8.34 1.66
N LYS A 25 5.91 9.46 1.31
CA LYS A 25 6.41 10.42 2.32
C LYS A 25 5.28 11.10 3.10
N SER A 26 4.13 11.32 2.46
CA SER A 26 2.97 11.94 3.10
C SER A 26 2.18 10.99 4.02
N LEU A 27 2.41 9.68 3.92
CA LEU A 27 1.75 8.68 4.74
C LEU A 27 2.14 8.80 6.22
N SER A 28 1.14 8.68 7.10
CA SER A 28 1.37 8.61 8.55
C SER A 28 2.09 7.31 8.95
N ALA A 29 2.60 7.27 10.19
CA ALA A 29 3.25 6.06 10.72
C ALA A 29 2.32 4.84 10.68
N GLU A 30 1.03 5.03 10.97
CA GLU A 30 0.01 3.98 10.93
C GLU A 30 -0.20 3.43 9.51
N HIS A 31 -0.21 4.29 8.49
CA HIS A 31 -0.28 3.83 7.09
C HIS A 31 0.95 3.00 6.72
N LYS A 32 2.15 3.50 7.04
CA LYS A 32 3.41 2.79 6.77
C LYS A 32 3.46 1.44 7.50
N MET A 33 2.97 1.41 8.74
CA MET A 33 2.84 0.18 9.53
C MET A 33 1.97 -0.86 8.82
N LEU A 34 0.81 -0.45 8.29
CA LEU A 34 -0.07 -1.36 7.54
C LEU A 34 0.60 -1.92 6.29
N ILE A 35 1.40 -1.12 5.57
CA ILE A 35 2.17 -1.58 4.39
C ILE A 35 3.26 -2.58 4.79
N VAL A 36 3.97 -2.34 5.88
CA VAL A 36 5.00 -3.27 6.40
C VAL A 36 4.34 -4.60 6.83
N LEU A 37 3.22 -4.53 7.53
CA LEU A 37 2.46 -5.72 7.96
C LEU A 37 1.90 -6.51 6.77
N LYS A 38 1.39 -5.82 5.74
CA LYS A 38 0.98 -6.44 4.47
C LYS A 38 2.13 -7.28 3.90
N LYS A 39 3.35 -6.73 3.85
CA LYS A 39 4.55 -7.42 3.33
C LYS A 39 4.93 -8.62 4.19
N GLN A 40 4.98 -8.45 5.51
CA GLN A 40 5.50 -9.46 6.44
C GLN A 40 4.51 -10.60 6.75
N LEU A 41 3.23 -10.30 6.94
CA LEU A 41 2.25 -11.26 7.46
C LEU A 41 1.27 -11.76 6.38
N TYR A 42 1.01 -10.96 5.35
CA TYR A 42 -0.03 -11.23 4.37
C TYR A 42 0.50 -11.45 2.94
N GLY A 43 1.82 -11.67 2.82
CA GLY A 43 2.47 -11.99 1.54
C GLY A 43 2.29 -10.91 0.48
N GLY A 44 2.25 -9.63 0.88
CA GLY A 44 2.09 -8.51 -0.03
C GLY A 44 0.65 -8.31 -0.53
N LYS A 45 -0.37 -8.84 0.15
CA LYS A 45 -1.77 -8.72 -0.30
C LYS A 45 -2.64 -7.99 0.73
N TRP A 46 -3.43 -7.02 0.25
CA TRP A 46 -4.40 -6.30 1.09
C TRP A 46 -5.61 -7.15 1.49
N GLU A 47 -6.10 -8.02 0.60
CA GLU A 47 -7.35 -8.76 0.81
C GLU A 47 -7.34 -9.61 2.09
N PRO A 48 -6.29 -10.42 2.38
CA PRO A 48 -6.22 -11.19 3.61
C PRO A 48 -6.16 -10.31 4.88
N MET A 49 -5.43 -9.20 4.82
CA MET A 49 -5.31 -8.24 5.92
C MET A 49 -6.65 -7.55 6.21
N TYR A 50 -7.35 -7.13 5.17
CA TYR A 50 -8.65 -6.51 5.26
C TYR A 50 -9.70 -7.47 5.85
N GLN A 51 -9.66 -8.75 5.45
CA GLN A 51 -10.52 -9.77 6.02
C GLN A 51 -10.22 -10.03 7.51
N ASP A 52 -8.95 -10.01 7.91
CA ASP A 52 -8.53 -10.16 9.30
C ASP A 52 -9.08 -9.03 10.19
N LEU A 53 -9.02 -7.79 9.71
CA LEU A 53 -9.60 -6.63 10.40
C LEU A 53 -11.13 -6.72 10.51
N LYS A 54 -11.81 -7.21 9.46
CA LYS A 54 -13.27 -7.47 9.51
C LYS A 54 -13.63 -8.58 10.49
N ASN A 55 -12.86 -9.65 10.52
CA ASN A 55 -13.04 -10.74 11.48
C ASN A 55 -12.91 -10.23 12.92
N ARG A 56 -11.96 -9.33 13.16
CA ARG A 56 -11.79 -8.70 14.48
C ARG A 56 -12.99 -7.85 14.90
N LEU A 57 -13.64 -7.14 13.97
CA LEU A 57 -14.88 -6.39 14.26
C LEU A 57 -16.03 -7.31 14.70
N THR A 58 -16.10 -8.52 14.14
CA THR A 58 -17.17 -9.49 14.41
C THR A 58 -16.84 -10.47 15.54
N GLY A 59 -15.71 -10.28 16.23
CA GLY A 59 -15.26 -11.15 17.33
C GLY A 59 -14.76 -12.52 16.86
N GLN A 60 -14.45 -12.68 15.57
CA GLN A 60 -13.85 -13.90 15.01
C GLN A 60 -12.33 -13.94 15.30
N PRO A 61 -11.69 -15.13 15.21
CA PRO A 61 -10.24 -15.25 15.32
C PRO A 61 -9.51 -14.39 14.28
N TYR A 62 -8.40 -13.78 14.69
CA TYR A 62 -7.59 -12.88 13.85
C TYR A 62 -6.10 -13.06 14.15
N ILE A 63 -5.24 -12.63 13.22
CA ILE A 63 -3.79 -12.91 13.22
C ILE A 63 -3.01 -11.94 14.11
N PHE A 64 -3.41 -10.67 14.25
CA PHE A 64 -2.66 -9.69 15.04
C PHE A 64 -3.50 -8.55 15.66
N LYS A 65 -3.00 -7.93 16.75
CA LYS A 65 -3.65 -6.78 17.41
C LYS A 65 -2.99 -5.45 17.01
N LEU A 66 -3.64 -4.69 16.12
CA LEU A 66 -3.48 -3.23 16.05
C LEU A 66 -4.17 -2.55 17.24
N ALA A 67 -3.77 -1.31 17.57
CA ALA A 67 -4.47 -0.48 18.54
C ALA A 67 -5.97 -0.33 18.20
N SER A 68 -6.76 0.27 19.09
CA SER A 68 -8.23 0.30 19.11
C SER A 68 -8.97 0.96 17.92
N ARG A 69 -8.34 1.06 16.74
CA ARG A 69 -8.72 1.90 15.59
C ARG A 69 -9.02 1.11 14.31
N ILE A 70 -9.66 -0.05 14.43
CA ILE A 70 -9.87 -0.99 13.31
C ILE A 70 -10.58 -0.32 12.11
N ASN A 71 -11.60 0.51 12.37
CA ASN A 71 -12.32 1.22 11.31
C ASN A 71 -11.42 2.20 10.55
N GLU A 72 -10.58 2.96 11.26
CA GLU A 72 -9.64 3.87 10.62
C GLU A 72 -8.62 3.08 9.79
N ASP A 73 -8.12 1.95 10.28
CA ASP A 73 -7.16 1.12 9.53
C ASP A 73 -7.79 0.51 8.26
N ILE A 74 -9.08 0.18 8.31
CA ILE A 74 -9.86 -0.23 7.13
C ILE A 74 -9.91 0.90 6.09
N GLU A 75 -10.18 2.15 6.51
CA GLU A 75 -10.19 3.30 5.60
C GLU A 75 -8.80 3.57 5.01
N ARG A 76 -7.73 3.48 5.82
CA ARG A 76 -6.35 3.62 5.36
C ARG A 76 -6.00 2.57 4.31
N ILE A 77 -6.36 1.30 4.54
CA ILE A 77 -6.14 0.21 3.58
C ILE A 77 -6.87 0.48 2.27
N ASP A 78 -8.11 0.95 2.31
CA ASP A 78 -8.87 1.24 1.10
C ASP A 78 -8.21 2.36 0.28
N GLN A 79 -7.79 3.45 0.91
CA GLN A 79 -7.05 4.54 0.26
C GLN A 79 -5.77 4.04 -0.42
N MET A 80 -4.95 3.26 0.29
CA MET A 80 -3.70 2.72 -0.24
C MET A 80 -3.94 1.72 -1.38
N ARG A 81 -4.94 0.84 -1.25
CA ARG A 81 -5.34 -0.11 -2.28
C ARG A 81 -5.82 0.58 -3.56
N GLN A 82 -6.61 1.66 -3.41
CA GLN A 82 -7.05 2.46 -4.55
C GLN A 82 -5.87 3.13 -5.25
N PHE A 83 -4.91 3.68 -4.49
CA PHE A 83 -3.70 4.28 -5.04
C PHE A 83 -2.86 3.28 -5.85
N GLU A 84 -2.59 2.09 -5.27
CA GLU A 84 -1.89 1.01 -5.96
C GLU A 84 -2.57 0.61 -7.27
N LYS A 85 -3.90 0.46 -7.26
CA LYS A 85 -4.68 0.12 -8.46
C LYS A 85 -4.63 1.20 -9.52
N GLN A 86 -4.73 2.48 -9.14
CA GLN A 86 -4.71 3.61 -10.07
C GLN A 86 -3.35 3.78 -10.76
N LYS A 87 -2.26 3.54 -10.03
CA LYS A 87 -0.88 3.71 -10.53
C LYS A 87 -0.27 2.41 -11.07
N ASN A 88 -0.91 1.27 -10.82
CA ASN A 88 -0.45 -0.08 -11.13
C ASN A 88 0.94 -0.36 -10.53
N ILE A 89 1.04 -0.19 -9.21
CA ILE A 89 2.25 -0.37 -8.39
C ILE A 89 1.94 -1.21 -7.15
N ASP A 90 2.99 -1.62 -6.42
CA ASP A 90 2.88 -2.11 -5.04
C ASP A 90 3.60 -1.13 -4.09
N LEU A 91 2.92 -0.66 -3.05
CA LEU A 91 3.54 0.23 -2.05
C LEU A 91 4.59 -0.50 -1.20
N CYS A 92 4.55 -1.83 -1.13
CA CYS A 92 5.57 -2.65 -0.44
C CYS A 92 6.96 -2.56 -1.10
N ASP A 93 7.06 -2.08 -2.34
CA ASP A 93 8.33 -1.83 -3.04
C ASP A 93 8.99 -0.50 -2.61
N TYR A 94 8.23 0.38 -1.94
CA TYR A 94 8.68 1.73 -1.56
C TYR A 94 8.88 1.90 -0.06
N ILE A 95 8.48 0.90 0.75
CA ILE A 95 8.62 0.89 2.21
C ILE A 95 9.13 -0.48 2.67
N ASP A 96 10.27 -0.50 3.34
CA ASP A 96 10.83 -1.69 3.98
C ASP A 96 10.65 -1.72 5.51
N SER A 97 10.62 -0.54 6.16
CA SER A 97 10.47 -0.41 7.61
C SER A 97 9.77 0.89 8.02
N ILE A 98 9.28 0.92 9.26
CA ILE A 98 8.78 2.13 9.92
C ILE A 98 9.97 2.73 10.67
N GLU A 99 10.75 3.61 10.01
CA GLU A 99 11.76 4.43 10.71
C GLU A 99 11.12 5.67 11.35
#